data_AF-A0A0C3J9V8-F1
#
_entry.id   AF-A0A0C3J9V8-F1
#
_cell.length_a   1.000
_cell.length_b   1.000
_cell.length_c   1.000
_cell.angle_alpha   90.00
_cell.angle_beta   90.00
_cell.angle_gamma   90.00
#
_symmetry.space_group_name_H-M   'P 1'
#
loop_
_entity.id
_entity.type
_entity.pdbx_description
1 polymer ?
#
loop_
_entity_poly.entity_id
_entity_poly.type
_entity_poly.pdbx_seq_one_letter_code
_entity_poly.pdbx_strand_id
1 'polypeptide(L)' 'LKKSYYTVTNLKSVASGFAYDDEHGAMISLDNANLWDRYVKAHKDTKPFRNSGFPHFTSIELLLPSHGQGRFI' A
#
# COMPACT_ATOMS: atom_id res chain seq x y z
N LEU A 1 3.65 9.09 -8.71
CA LEU A 1 2.91 7.89 -9.18
C LEU A 1 3.73 6.60 -9.00
N LYS A 2 4.87 6.39 -9.69
CA LYS A 2 5.70 5.17 -9.52
C LYS A 2 6.15 4.91 -8.08
N LYS A 3 6.63 5.94 -7.37
CA LYS A 3 7.03 5.83 -5.95
C LYS A 3 5.84 5.43 -5.06
N SER A 4 4.71 6.12 -5.21
CA SER A 4 3.45 5.83 -4.51
C SER A 4 2.97 4.40 -4.75
N TYR A 5 3.07 3.89 -5.98
CA TYR A 5 2.73 2.52 -6.31
C TYR A 5 3.55 1.53 -5.46
N TYR A 6 4.89 1.61 -5.48
CA TYR A 6 5.70 0.70 -4.67
C TYR A 6 5.49 0.85 -3.16
N THR A 7 5.22 2.07 -2.69
CA THR A 7 4.85 2.29 -1.28
C THR A 7 3.57 1.52 -0.94
N VAL A 8 2.55 1.61 -1.78
CA VAL A 8 1.28 0.90 -1.60
C VAL A 8 1.45 -0.61 -1.79
N THR A 9 2.29 -1.07 -2.72
CA THR A 9 2.64 -2.49 -2.88
C THR A 9 3.26 -3.07 -1.60
N ASN A 10 4.23 -2.35 -1.01
CA ASN A 10 4.84 -2.77 0.25
C ASN A 10 3.82 -2.77 1.40
N LEU A 11 2.94 -1.76 1.43
CA LEU A 11 1.87 -1.66 2.43
C LEU A 11 0.81 -2.76 2.29
N LYS A 12 0.48 -3.20 1.07
CA LYS A 12 -0.41 -4.33 0.80
C LYS A 12 0.23 -5.71 1.04
N SER A 13 1.54 -5.77 1.25
CA SER A 13 2.24 -7.04 1.49
C SER A 13 1.92 -7.61 2.88
N VAL A 14 1.92 -8.94 3.02
CA VAL A 14 1.70 -9.62 4.31
C VAL A 14 2.70 -9.15 5.38
N ALA A 15 3.92 -8.78 4.98
CA ALA A 15 4.96 -8.31 5.88
C ALA A 15 4.66 -6.94 6.53
N SER A 16 3.78 -6.12 5.92
CA SER A 16 3.39 -4.84 6.52
C SER A 16 2.54 -5.03 7.78
N GLY A 17 1.78 -6.12 7.85
CA GLY A 17 0.81 -6.38 8.90
C GLY A 17 -0.44 -5.48 8.87
N PHE A 18 -0.63 -4.67 7.83
CA PHE A 18 -1.79 -3.78 7.68
C PHE A 18 -2.72 -4.28 6.58
N ALA A 19 -4.02 -4.18 6.83
CA ALA A 19 -5.00 -4.17 5.74
C ALA A 19 -4.88 -2.86 4.97
N TYR A 20 -5.12 -2.89 3.66
CA TYR A 20 -5.11 -1.70 2.83
C TYR A 20 -6.17 -1.79 1.75
N ASP A 21 -7.01 -0.77 1.69
CA ASP A 21 -8.01 -0.57 0.66
C ASP A 21 -7.58 0.54 -0.32
N ASP A 22 -7.80 0.34 -1.62
CA ASP A 22 -7.35 1.29 -2.63
C ASP A 22 -8.13 2.61 -2.61
N GLU A 23 -9.33 2.64 -2.03
CA GLU A 23 -10.14 3.86 -1.90
C GLU A 23 -9.98 4.50 -0.51
N HIS A 24 -9.90 3.70 0.54
CA HIS A 24 -9.96 4.15 1.94
C HIS A 24 -8.60 4.12 2.67
N GLY A 25 -7.56 3.52 2.09
CA GLY A 25 -6.23 3.42 2.67
C GLY A 25 -6.12 2.32 3.72
N ALA A 26 -5.20 2.47 4.69
CA ALA A 26 -4.96 1.46 5.73
C ALA A 26 -6.00 1.43 6.87
N MET A 27 -7.01 2.32 6.85
CA MET A 27 -8.12 2.38 7.81
C MET A 27 -7.69 2.26 9.29
N ILE A 28 -6.60 2.95 9.64
CA ILE A 28 -6.00 2.94 10.97
C ILE A 28 -6.90 3.68 11.96
N SER A 29 -7.36 2.92 12.96
CA SER A 29 -8.13 3.37 14.11
C SER A 29 -7.21 3.88 15.24
N LEU A 30 -7.80 4.29 16.37
CA LEU A 30 -7.02 4.72 17.53
C LEU A 30 -6.23 3.56 18.16
N ASP A 31 -6.83 2.37 18.21
CA ASP A 31 -6.27 1.15 18.82
C ASP A 31 -4.93 0.73 18.19
N ASN A 32 -4.80 0.88 16.88
CA ASN A 32 -3.61 0.48 16.12
C ASN A 32 -2.76 1.69 15.64
N ALA A 33 -3.04 2.90 16.14
CA ALA A 33 -2.33 4.11 15.75
C ALA A 33 -0.83 4.06 16.09
N ASN A 34 -0.48 3.41 17.21
CA ASN A 34 0.92 3.23 17.64
C ASN A 34 1.71 2.32 16.70
N LEU A 35 1.09 1.26 16.18
CA LEU A 35 1.69 0.35 15.20
C LEU A 35 1.94 1.09 13.89
N TRP A 36 0.96 1.88 13.44
CA TRP A 36 1.10 2.72 12.26
C TRP A 36 2.24 3.73 12.39
N ASP A 37 2.36 4.44 13.53
CA ASP A 37 3.43 5.41 13.76
C ASP A 37 4.82 4.76 13.69
N ARG A 38 4.98 3.57 14.29
CA ARG A 38 6.22 2.78 14.21
C ARG A 38 6.54 2.38 12.78
N TYR A 39 5.55 1.95 12.02
CA TYR A 39 5.72 1.59 10.62
C TYR A 39 6.12 2.80 9.76
N VAL A 40 5.46 3.96 9.93
CA VAL A 40 5.80 5.20 9.23
C VAL A 40 7.22 5.69 9.55
N LYS A 41 7.73 5.47 10.77
CA LYS A 41 9.11 5.82 11.11
C LYS A 41 10.13 5.07 10.24
N ALA A 42 9.88 3.79 9.96
CA ALA A 42 10.71 2.97 9.07
C ALA A 42 10.42 3.24 7.58
N HIS A 43 9.15 3.54 7.24
CA HIS A 43 8.67 3.72 5.87
C HIS A 43 8.00 5.09 5.69
N LYS A 44 8.78 6.17 5.75
CA LYS A 44 8.25 7.55 5.81
C LYS A 44 7.24 7.89 4.70
N ASP A 45 7.41 7.28 3.54
CA ASP A 45 6.54 7.49 2.38
C ASP A 45 5.13 6.91 2.54
N THR A 46 4.86 6.08 3.56
CA THR A 46 3.55 5.47 3.80
C THR A 46 2.58 6.40 4.52
N LYS A 47 3.09 7.47 5.17
CA LYS A 47 2.30 8.45 5.92
C LYS A 47 1.01 8.94 5.22
N PRO A 48 1.02 9.34 3.93
CA PRO A 48 -0.20 9.81 3.27
C PRO A 48 -1.27 8.72 3.14
N PHE A 49 -0.90 7.43 3.16
CA PHE A 49 -1.81 6.32 2.88
C PHE A 49 -2.51 5.74 4.13
N ARG A 50 -2.46 6.46 5.27
CA ARG A 50 -3.05 6.00 6.54
C ARG A 50 -4.54 5.73 6.42
N ASN A 51 -5.30 6.75 6.01
CA ASN A 51 -6.76 6.73 5.82
C ASN A 51 -7.12 7.47 4.54
N SER A 52 -6.22 7.40 3.56
CA SER A 52 -6.39 7.96 2.22
C SER A 52 -5.95 6.88 1.25
N GLY A 53 -6.87 6.45 0.40
CA GLY A 53 -6.57 5.45 -0.61
C GLY A 53 -5.62 5.94 -1.70
N PHE A 54 -5.33 5.02 -2.61
CA PHE A 54 -4.64 5.28 -3.85
C PHE A 54 -5.43 4.65 -5.03
N PRO A 55 -6.53 5.29 -5.49
CA PRO A 55 -7.47 4.68 -6.44
C PRO A 55 -6.86 4.31 -7.80
N HIS A 56 -5.71 4.90 -8.14
CA HIS A 56 -4.98 4.63 -9.38
C HIS A 56 -4.06 3.41 -9.30
N PHE A 57 -4.07 2.64 -8.19
CA PHE A 57 -3.19 1.50 -7.99
C PHE A 57 -3.30 0.49 -9.15
N THR A 58 -4.52 0.01 -9.45
CA THR A 58 -4.79 -0.95 -10.53
C THR A 58 -4.42 -0.41 -11.91
N SER A 59 -4.69 0.88 -12.17
CA SER A 59 -4.33 1.51 -13.44
C SER A 59 -2.82 1.55 -13.65
N ILE A 60 -2.05 1.83 -12.60
CA ILE A 60 -0.58 1.85 -12.67
C ILE A 60 -0.02 0.44 -12.78
N GLU A 61 -0.60 -0.53 -12.08
CA GLU A 61 -0.22 -1.93 -12.17
C GLU A 61 -0.32 -2.47 -13.60
N LEU A 62 -1.42 -2.16 -14.30
CA LEU A 62 -1.62 -2.55 -15.70
C LEU A 62 -0.62 -1.90 -16.67
N LEU A 63 -0.14 -0.70 -16.35
CA LEU A 63 0.80 0.06 -17.19
C LEU A 63 2.26 -0.32 -16.97
N LEU A 64 2.59 -0.98 -15.86
CA LEU A 64 3.96 -1.43 -15.63
C LEU A 64 4.24 -2.65 -16.52
N PRO A 65 5.39 -2.69 -17.21
CA PRO A 65 5.74 -3.81 -18.08
C PRO A 65 5.77 -5.08 -17.23
N SER A 66 4.71 -5.87 -17.39
CA SER A 66 4.43 -7.17 -16.80
C SER A 66 5.21 -7.47 -15.51
N HIS A 67 4.55 -7.24 -14.37
CA HIS A 67 4.55 -8.28 -13.33
C HIS A 67 3.85 -9.48 -13.96
N GLY A 68 4.56 -10.18 -14.85
CA GLY A 68 4.08 -11.35 -15.56
C GLY A 68 3.91 -12.45 -14.54
N GLN A 69 2.78 -12.46 -13.85
CA GLN A 69 2.32 -13.64 -13.15
C GLN A 69 1.84 -14.59 -14.25
N GLY A 70 2.81 -15.24 -14.89
CA GLY A 70 2.61 -16.36 -15.78
C GLY A 70 1.90 -17.45 -14.98
N ARG A 71 0.57 -17.41 -15.00
CA ARG A 71 -0.27 -18.52 -14.59
C ARG A 71 -0.19 -19.53 -15.73
N PHE A 72 0.87 -20.34 -15.69
CA PHE A 72 0.91 -21.58 -16.46
C PHE A 72 -0.24 -22.45 -15.95
N ILE A 73 -1.23 -22.66 -16.81
CA ILE A 73 -2.21 -23.75 -16.74
C ILE A 73 -1.88 -24.73 -17.86
#